data_AF-A0A242P163-F1
#
_entry.id   AF-A0A242P163-F1
#
_cell.length_a   1.000
_cell.length_b   1.000
_cell.length_c   1.000
_cell.angle_alpha   90.00
_cell.angle_beta   90.00
_cell.angle_gamma   90.00
#
_symmetry.space_group_name_H-M   'P 1'
#
loop_
_entity.id
_entity.type
_entity.pdbx_description
1 polymer ?
#
loop_
_entity_poly.entity_id
_entity_poly.type
_entity_poly.pdbx_seq_one_letter_code
_entity_poly.pdbx_strand_id
1 'polypeptide(L)'
;MDVATLNTSLVLEQYEQLNYVVEQMLINAQQENWELLISWQTQYQQLARDIQLKNGLTTIDNIPLSQQNIIQMYINNILSYHEQLKQLIHLRHNELSQLIGEQVDYQAKIDSYQTIANLI
;
A
#
# COMPACT_ATOMS: atom_id res chain seq x y z
N MET A 1 -30.39 -18.54 -9.93
CA MET A 1 -29.49 -17.39 -9.81
C MET A 1 -28.74 -17.29 -11.12
N ASP A 2 -28.78 -16.16 -11.81
CA ASP A 2 -28.21 -16.01 -13.15
C ASP A 2 -26.68 -15.81 -13.08
N VAL A 3 -25.94 -16.30 -14.08
CA VAL A 3 -24.49 -16.18 -14.20
C VAL A 3 -24.06 -14.70 -14.20
N ALA A 4 -24.88 -13.82 -14.79
CA ALA A 4 -24.65 -12.38 -14.75
C ALA A 4 -24.66 -11.82 -13.32
N THR A 5 -25.60 -12.25 -12.47
CA THR A 5 -25.71 -11.79 -11.08
C THR A 5 -24.57 -12.30 -10.18
N LEU A 6 -24.03 -13.49 -10.46
CA LEU A 6 -22.84 -14.05 -9.79
C LEU A 6 -21.56 -13.30 -10.18
N ASN A 7 -21.46 -12.86 -11.44
CA ASN A 7 -20.31 -12.10 -11.92
C ASN A 7 -20.30 -10.67 -11.37
N THR A 8 -21.46 -10.04 -11.17
CA THR A 8 -21.53 -8.66 -10.64
C THR A 8 -21.24 -8.61 -9.14
N SER A 9 -21.73 -9.59 -8.36
CA SER A 9 -21.39 -9.69 -6.93
C SER A 9 -19.90 -9.92 -6.70
N LEU A 10 -19.25 -10.70 -7.57
CA LEU A 10 -17.83 -10.97 -7.49
C LEU A 10 -16.98 -9.71 -7.72
N VAL A 11 -17.35 -8.86 -8.67
CA VAL A 11 -16.62 -7.60 -8.93
C VAL A 11 -16.75 -6.66 -7.73
N LEU A 12 -17.96 -6.52 -7.18
CA LEU A 12 -18.20 -5.69 -6.00
C LEU A 12 -17.34 -6.15 -4.81
N GLU A 13 -17.34 -7.45 -4.53
CA GLU A 13 -16.55 -8.05 -3.44
C GLU A 13 -15.05 -7.81 -3.64
N GLN A 14 -14.54 -7.91 -4.87
CA GLN A 14 -13.13 -7.65 -5.14
C GLN A 14 -12.74 -6.19 -4.86
N TYR A 15 -13.58 -5.23 -5.25
CA TYR A 15 -13.34 -3.81 -4.96
C TYR A 15 -13.48 -3.50 -3.48
N GLU A 16 -14.41 -4.14 -2.77
CA GLU A 16 -14.53 -4.04 -1.32
C GLU A 16 -13.26 -4.55 -0.61
N GLN A 17 -12.79 -5.75 -1.00
CA GLN A 17 -11.56 -6.34 -0.44
C GLN A 17 -10.33 -5.47 -0.75
N LEU A 18 -10.19 -4.96 -1.97
CA LEU A 18 -9.09 -4.07 -2.32
C LEU A 18 -9.16 -2.76 -1.50
N ASN A 19 -10.34 -2.17 -1.37
CA ASN A 19 -10.54 -0.97 -0.54
C ASN A 19 -10.10 -1.22 0.90
N TYR A 20 -10.54 -2.33 1.50
CA TYR A 20 -10.14 -2.72 2.85
C TYR A 20 -8.62 -2.89 2.99
N VAL A 21 -7.98 -3.61 2.06
CA VAL A 21 -6.53 -3.84 2.13
C VAL A 21 -5.75 -2.52 2.05
N VAL A 22 -6.12 -1.62 1.14
CA VAL A 22 -5.43 -0.33 1.00
C VAL A 22 -5.68 0.57 2.22
N GLU A 23 -6.88 0.52 2.82
CA GLU A 23 -7.17 1.19 4.08
C GLU A 23 -6.29 0.66 5.22
N GLN A 24 -6.16 -0.67 5.37
CA GLN A 24 -5.27 -1.25 6.38
C GLN A 24 -3.82 -0.87 6.15
N MET A 25 -3.36 -0.83 4.90
CA MET A 25 -2.01 -0.34 4.58
C MET A 25 -1.83 1.12 5.04
N LEU A 26 -2.81 1.99 4.79
CA LEU A 26 -2.75 3.39 5.23
C LEU A 26 -2.72 3.52 6.76
N ILE A 27 -3.58 2.79 7.47
CA ILE A 27 -3.60 2.79 8.94
C ILE A 27 -2.22 2.36 9.49
N ASN A 28 -1.64 1.29 8.93
CA ASN A 28 -0.33 0.82 9.36
C ASN A 28 0.79 1.82 9.04
N ALA A 29 0.73 2.55 7.92
CA ALA A 29 1.68 3.62 7.62
C ALA A 29 1.57 4.77 8.63
N GLN A 30 0.35 5.19 8.95
CA GLN A 30 0.09 6.27 9.92
C GLN A 30 0.53 5.92 11.34
N GLN A 31 0.45 4.63 11.69
CA GLN A 31 0.91 4.10 12.99
C GLN A 31 2.39 3.71 12.99
N GLU A 32 3.11 3.95 11.89
CA GLU A 32 4.51 3.53 11.68
C GLU A 32 4.74 2.02 11.84
N ASN A 33 3.70 1.19 11.67
CA ASN A 33 3.81 -0.26 11.70
C ASN A 33 4.25 -0.78 10.32
N TRP A 34 5.52 -0.51 9.98
CA TRP A 34 6.09 -0.78 8.66
C TRP A 34 6.12 -2.28 8.32
N GLU A 35 6.35 -3.14 9.31
CA GLU A 35 6.35 -4.60 9.11
C GLU A 35 4.97 -5.09 8.69
N LEU A 36 3.92 -4.67 9.42
CA LEU A 36 2.54 -5.05 9.09
C LEU A 36 2.12 -4.43 7.75
N LEU A 37 2.48 -3.18 7.45
CA LEU A 37 2.25 -2.57 6.14
C LEU A 37 2.82 -3.43 5.00
N ILE A 38 4.07 -3.87 5.12
CA ILE A 38 4.74 -4.69 4.09
C ILE A 38 4.05 -6.05 3.94
N SER A 39 3.58 -6.65 5.04
CA SER A 39 2.88 -7.95 4.98
C SER A 39 1.60 -7.91 4.11
N TRP A 40 0.92 -6.76 4.04
CA TRP A 40 -0.26 -6.57 3.19
C TRP A 40 0.06 -6.46 1.69
N GLN A 41 1.31 -6.17 1.33
CA GLN A 41 1.72 -5.90 -0.05
C GLN A 41 1.41 -7.05 -1.01
N THR A 42 1.61 -8.30 -0.56
CA THR A 42 1.35 -9.48 -1.39
C THR A 42 -0.14 -9.61 -1.72
N GLN A 43 -1.01 -9.41 -0.73
CA GLN A 43 -2.45 -9.47 -0.92
C GLN A 43 -2.95 -8.33 -1.81
N TYR A 44 -2.45 -7.10 -1.58
CA TYR A 44 -2.73 -5.96 -2.45
C TYR A 44 -2.39 -6.25 -3.92
N GLN A 45 -1.17 -6.73 -4.18
CA GLN A 45 -0.71 -7.04 -5.54
C GLN A 45 -1.55 -8.14 -6.19
N GLN A 46 -1.97 -9.15 -5.43
CA GLN A 46 -2.82 -10.21 -5.93
C GLN A 46 -4.20 -9.67 -6.34
N LEU A 47 -4.87 -8.95 -5.44
CA LEU A 47 -6.19 -8.36 -5.70
C LEU A 47 -6.18 -7.37 -6.88
N ALA A 48 -5.16 -6.50 -6.94
CA ALA A 48 -5.01 -5.55 -8.04
C ALA A 48 -4.85 -6.26 -9.40
N ARG A 49 -4.06 -7.34 -9.47
CA ARG A 49 -3.92 -8.15 -10.68
C ARG A 49 -5.23 -8.86 -11.04
N ASP A 50 -5.91 -9.44 -10.06
CA ASP A 50 -7.16 -10.16 -10.30
C ASP A 50 -8.27 -9.24 -10.81
N ILE A 51 -8.33 -8.00 -10.32
CA ILE A 51 -9.24 -6.97 -10.83
C ILE A 51 -8.85 -6.54 -12.25
N GLN A 52 -7.57 -6.28 -12.52
CA GLN A 52 -7.10 -5.88 -13.85
C GLN A 52 -7.39 -6.94 -14.92
N LEU A 53 -7.17 -8.22 -14.60
CA LEU A 53 -7.45 -9.34 -15.50
C LEU A 53 -8.94 -9.49 -15.81
N LYS A 54 -9.81 -9.19 -14.84
CA LYS A 54 -11.27 -9.29 -15.00
C LYS A 54 -11.89 -8.06 -15.67
N ASN A 55 -11.33 -6.87 -15.47
CA ASN A 55 -11.79 -5.64 -16.16
C ASN A 55 -11.51 -5.64 -17.68
N GLY A 56 -10.68 -6.55 -18.18
CA GLY A 56 -10.54 -6.83 -19.62
C GLY A 56 -11.71 -7.61 -20.23
N LEU A 57 -12.60 -8.17 -19.40
CA LEU A 57 -13.86 -8.77 -19.82
C LEU A 57 -14.96 -7.72 -19.61
N THR A 58 -15.54 -7.24 -20.71
CA THR A 58 -16.64 -6.29 -20.78
C THR A 58 -17.90 -6.80 -20.05
N THR A 59 -17.96 -6.61 -18.73
CA THR A 59 -19.12 -6.97 -17.89
C THR A 59 -19.79 -5.78 -17.19
N ILE A 60 -19.31 -4.55 -17.41
CA ILE A 60 -19.83 -3.34 -16.75
C ILE A 60 -21.26 -3.03 -17.18
N ASP A 61 -21.65 -3.39 -18.40
CA ASP A 61 -22.97 -3.08 -18.97
C ASP A 61 -24.14 -3.78 -18.24
N ASN A 62 -23.87 -4.81 -17.43
CA ASN A 62 -24.89 -5.57 -16.69
C ASN A 62 -24.85 -5.33 -15.17
N ILE A 63 -24.01 -4.41 -14.66
CA ILE A 63 -23.96 -4.10 -13.23
C ILE A 63 -25.09 -3.14 -12.87
N PRO A 64 -25.95 -3.43 -11.88
CA PRO A 64 -26.95 -2.50 -11.40
C PRO A 64 -26.32 -1.17 -10.95
N LEU A 65 -27.00 -0.05 -11.24
CA LEU A 65 -26.49 1.30 -10.93
C LEU A 65 -26.09 1.47 -9.45
N SER A 66 -26.81 0.84 -8.52
CA SER A 66 -26.47 0.87 -7.09
C SER A 66 -25.10 0.23 -6.80
N GLN A 67 -24.77 -0.89 -7.44
CA GLN A 67 -23.47 -1.55 -7.30
C GLN A 67 -22.36 -0.75 -7.99
N GLN A 68 -22.65 -0.14 -9.15
CA GLN A 68 -21.70 0.76 -9.82
C GLN A 68 -21.31 1.95 -8.92
N ASN A 69 -22.30 2.58 -8.26
CA ASN A 69 -22.03 3.69 -7.34
C ASN A 69 -21.15 3.28 -6.16
N ILE A 70 -21.35 2.08 -5.61
CA ILE A 70 -20.54 1.55 -4.51
C ILE A 70 -19.11 1.27 -5.01
N ILE A 71 -18.96 0.62 -6.17
CA ILE A 71 -17.65 0.38 -6.78
C ILE A 71 -16.91 1.70 -7.03
N GLN A 72 -17.61 2.73 -7.54
CA GLN A 72 -17.03 4.05 -7.75
C GLN A 72 -16.56 4.69 -6.44
N MET A 73 -17.33 4.55 -5.36
CA MET A 73 -16.93 4.99 -4.02
C MET A 73 -15.64 4.28 -3.57
N TYR A 74 -15.57 2.95 -3.70
CA TYR A 74 -14.35 2.19 -3.37
C TYR A 74 -13.15 2.62 -4.21
N ILE A 75 -13.32 2.84 -5.51
CA ILE A 75 -12.25 3.34 -6.38
C ILE A 75 -11.73 4.70 -5.88
N ASN A 76 -12.64 5.63 -5.56
CA ASN A 76 -12.25 6.94 -5.07
C ASN A 76 -11.49 6.86 -3.73
N ASN A 77 -11.94 5.98 -2.82
CA ASN A 77 -11.25 5.72 -1.56
C ASN A 77 -9.85 5.14 -1.79
N ILE A 78 -9.72 4.10 -2.61
CA ILE A 78 -8.44 3.47 -2.96
C ILE A 78 -7.45 4.50 -3.50
N LEU A 79 -7.89 5.36 -4.44
CA LEU A 79 -7.05 6.43 -4.99
C LEU A 79 -6.61 7.43 -3.92
N SER A 80 -7.53 7.86 -3.06
CA SER A 80 -7.23 8.77 -1.95
C SER A 80 -6.22 8.17 -0.96
N TYR A 81 -6.39 6.90 -0.60
CA TYR A 81 -5.50 6.19 0.30
C TYR A 81 -4.11 5.99 -0.31
N HIS A 82 -4.01 5.70 -1.62
CA HIS A 82 -2.72 5.60 -2.31
C HIS A 82 -1.93 6.90 -2.31
N GLU A 83 -2.58 8.05 -2.56
CA GLU A 83 -1.89 9.33 -2.52
C GLU A 83 -1.35 9.64 -1.11
N GLN A 84 -2.12 9.34 -0.06
CA GLN A 84 -1.65 9.48 1.33
C GLN A 84 -0.51 8.52 1.65
N LEU A 85 -0.63 7.25 1.26
CA LEU A 85 0.42 6.24 1.44
C LEU A 85 1.73 6.65 0.77
N LYS A 86 1.65 7.17 -0.46
CA LYS A 86 2.81 7.65 -1.20
C LYS A 86 3.54 8.77 -0.44
N GLN A 87 2.80 9.73 0.10
CA GLN A 87 3.37 10.82 0.89
C GLN A 87 4.07 10.30 2.15
N LEU A 88 3.42 9.41 2.90
CA LEU A 88 3.97 8.82 4.12
C LEU A 88 5.23 7.98 3.85
N ILE A 89 5.21 7.16 2.80
CA ILE A 89 6.37 6.33 2.41
C ILE A 89 7.54 7.20 1.97
N HIS A 90 7.31 8.26 1.19
CA HIS A 90 8.38 9.19 0.80
C HIS A 90 8.98 9.92 2.00
N LEU A 91 8.13 10.42 2.91
CA LEU A 91 8.60 11.05 4.15
C LEU A 91 9.48 10.06 4.95
N ARG A 92 8.97 8.84 5.16
CA ARG A 92 9.70 7.82 5.90
C ARG A 92 11.04 7.45 5.25
N HIS A 93 11.07 7.34 3.92
CA HIS A 93 12.30 7.04 3.20
C HIS A 93 13.37 8.13 3.38
N ASN A 94 12.96 9.40 3.40
CA ASN A 94 13.87 10.52 3.66
C ASN A 94 14.41 10.48 5.09
N GLU A 95 13.55 10.23 6.09
CA GLU A 95 13.96 10.08 7.49
C GLU A 95 14.97 8.94 7.67
N LEU A 96 14.69 7.76 7.09
CA LEU A 96 15.59 6.63 7.15
C LEU A 96 16.95 6.93 6.50
N SER A 97 16.93 7.64 5.37
CA SER A 97 18.17 8.03 4.68
C SER A 97 19.02 8.97 5.54
N GLN A 98 18.39 9.92 6.24
CA GLN A 98 19.08 10.82 7.16
C GLN A 98 19.67 10.04 8.36
N LEU A 99 18.87 9.19 9.00
CA LEU A 99 19.32 8.38 10.14
C LEU A 99 20.50 7.47 9.79
N ILE A 100 20.47 6.84 8.61
CA ILE A 100 21.58 6.01 8.12
C ILE A 100 22.83 6.87 7.93
N GLY A 101 22.70 8.05 7.30
CA GLY A 101 23.83 8.97 7.11
C GLY A 101 24.45 9.41 8.43
N GLU A 102 23.62 9.83 9.38
CA GLU A 102 24.06 10.20 10.73
C GLU A 102 24.80 9.05 11.42
N GLN A 103 24.26 7.83 11.35
CA GLN A 103 24.89 6.66 11.95
C GLN A 103 26.26 6.34 11.35
N VAL A 104 26.42 6.47 10.03
CA VAL A 104 27.71 6.28 9.35
C VAL A 104 28.73 7.33 9.80
N ASP A 105 28.32 8.60 9.88
CA ASP A 105 29.19 9.69 10.34
C ASP A 105 29.62 9.49 11.81
N TYR A 106 28.70 9.05 12.66
CA TYR A 106 29.01 8.71 14.05
C TYR A 106 30.01 7.56 14.14
N GLN A 107 29.82 6.50 13.36
CA GLN A 107 30.75 5.37 13.35
C GLN A 107 32.16 5.79 12.88
N ALA A 108 32.25 6.60 11.83
CA ALA A 108 33.53 7.11 11.32
C ALA A 108 34.29 7.94 12.38
N LYS A 109 33.57 8.73 13.20
CA LYS A 109 34.17 9.47 14.32
C LYS A 109 34.69 8.54 15.40
N ILE A 110 33.91 7.50 15.76
CA ILE A 110 34.32 6.49 16.76
C ILE A 110 35.59 5.78 16.29
N ASP A 111 35.63 5.32 15.04
CA ASP A 111 36.78 4.60 14.47
C ASP A 111 38.04 5.50 14.46
N SER A 112 37.85 6.78 14.14
CA SER A 112 38.93 7.77 14.19
C SER A 112 39.47 7.96 15.62
N TYR A 113 38.59 8.07 16.62
CA TYR A 113 39.03 8.21 18.02
C TYR A 113 39.73 6.96 18.54
N GLN A 114 39.25 5.76 18.18
CA GLN A 114 39.94 4.51 18.53
C GLN A 114 41.33 4.44 17.90
N THR A 115 41.48 4.86 16.64
CA THR A 115 42.76 4.90 15.95
C THR A 115 43.75 5.82 16.69
N ILE A 116 43.30 7.01 17.10
CA ILE A 116 44.14 7.95 17.87
C ILE A 116 44.51 7.37 19.23
N ALA A 117 43.56 6.77 19.95
CA ALA A 117 43.80 6.18 21.26
C ALA A 117 44.84 5.05 21.22
N ASN A 118 44.86 4.27 20.14
CA ASN A 118 45.84 3.19 19.95
C ASN A 118 47.27 3.67 19.61
N LEU A 119 47.46 4.98 19.38
CA LEU A 119 48.76 5.59 19.12
C LEU A 119 49.41 6.18 20.38
N ILE A 120 48.71 6.18 21.52
CA ILE A 120 49.15 6.70 22.83
C ILE A 120 49.43 5.52 23.75
#